data_AF-A0A9K3DSY2-F1
#
_entry.id   AF-A0A9K3DSY2-F1
#
_cell.length_a   1.000
_cell.length_b   1.000
_cell.length_c   1.000
_cell.angle_alpha   90.00
_cell.angle_beta   90.00
_cell.angle_gamma   90.00
#
_symmetry.space_group_name_H-M   'P 1'
#
loop_
_entity.id
_entity.type
_entity.pdbx_description
1 polymer ?
#
loop_
_entity_poly.entity_id
_entity_poly.type
_entity_poly.pdbx_seq_one_letter_code
_entity_poly.pdbx_strand_id
1 'polypeptide(L)'
;MYVPDWSVKIGDNFRSSPVCEDVLTHFAPPMVWVSLSAMDYDSMISHMLMSACNFASMLPEGVSHFRKRTHEYEEFSKKRDKMKASMAAFKKENEGSAEKEKTLLSKVADLTSKHEVDMNELRKCLEADKLQVKAYREALDVQRKAFLEEKEG
;
A
#
# COMPACT_ATOMS: atom_id res chain seq x y z
N MET A 1 -21.85 24.20 -8.92
CA MET A 1 -23.07 24.63 -8.21
C MET A 1 -24.19 23.73 -8.72
N TYR A 2 -24.76 22.88 -7.87
CA TYR A 2 -25.90 22.02 -8.23
C TYR A 2 -27.16 22.75 -7.73
N VAL A 3 -28.07 23.10 -8.63
CA VAL A 3 -29.37 23.68 -8.25
C VAL A 3 -30.40 22.55 -8.37
N PRO A 4 -31.01 22.10 -7.26
CA PRO A 4 -32.11 21.14 -7.30
C PRO A 4 -33.24 21.67 -8.19
N ASP A 5 -33.92 20.80 -8.92
CA ASP A 5 -35.04 21.11 -9.82
C ASP A 5 -34.73 21.97 -11.07
N TRP A 6 -33.44 22.18 -11.38
CA TRP A 6 -33.03 22.89 -12.59
C TRP A 6 -33.43 22.10 -13.85
N SER A 7 -34.41 22.62 -14.60
CA SER A 7 -35.00 21.96 -15.77
C SER A 7 -34.18 22.09 -17.06
N VAL A 8 -33.14 22.92 -17.07
CA VAL A 8 -32.33 23.25 -18.24
C VAL A 8 -31.33 22.16 -18.57
N LYS A 9 -31.32 21.74 -19.83
CA LYS A 9 -30.46 20.71 -20.40
C LYS A 9 -29.34 21.35 -21.24
N ILE A 10 -28.29 20.57 -21.47
CA ILE A 10 -27.09 20.99 -22.24
C ILE A 10 -27.42 21.49 -23.66
N GLY A 11 -28.55 21.10 -24.24
CA GLY A 11 -29.00 21.49 -25.57
C GLY A 11 -30.02 22.64 -25.62
N ASP A 12 -30.40 23.22 -24.48
CA ASP A 12 -31.43 24.26 -24.44
C ASP A 12 -30.90 25.59 -24.97
N ASN A 13 -31.76 26.30 -25.70
CA ASN A 13 -31.45 27.58 -26.30
C ASN A 13 -32.09 28.71 -25.49
N PHE A 14 -31.27 29.64 -25.00
CA PHE A 14 -31.69 30.86 -24.29
C PHE A 14 -32.56 31.83 -25.13
N ARG A 15 -32.83 31.52 -26.40
CA ARG A 15 -33.85 32.22 -27.20
C ARG A 15 -35.29 31.86 -26.80
N SER A 16 -35.50 30.77 -26.05
CA SER A 16 -36.80 30.38 -25.53
C SER A 16 -37.13 31.19 -24.27
N SER A 17 -38.16 32.05 -24.34
CA SER A 17 -38.61 32.88 -23.21
C SER A 17 -38.89 32.07 -21.93
N PRO A 18 -39.57 30.90 -22.00
CA PRO A 18 -39.78 30.06 -20.81
C PRO A 18 -38.49 29.53 -20.17
N VAL A 19 -37.47 29.21 -20.97
CA VAL A 19 -36.18 28.73 -20.48
C VAL A 19 -35.41 29.88 -19.81
N CYS A 20 -35.48 31.09 -20.39
CA CYS A 20 -34.90 32.28 -19.78
C CYS A 20 -35.57 32.64 -18.45
N GLU A 21 -36.89 32.56 -18.37
CA GLU A 21 -37.64 32.79 -17.13
C GLU A 21 -37.26 31.78 -16.05
N ASP A 22 -37.20 30.48 -16.36
CA ASP A 22 -36.80 29.45 -15.39
C ASP A 22 -35.38 29.70 -14.85
N VAL A 23 -34.42 30.01 -15.73
CA VAL A 23 -33.04 30.34 -15.32
C VAL A 23 -33.00 31.60 -14.45
N LEU A 24 -33.68 32.68 -14.87
CA LEU A 24 -33.67 33.94 -14.11
C LEU A 24 -34.30 33.76 -12.74
N THR A 25 -35.33 32.93 -12.60
CA THR A 25 -35.96 32.69 -11.29
C THR A 25 -35.03 31.98 -10.30
N HIS A 26 -34.10 31.16 -10.80
CA HIS A 26 -33.15 30.40 -9.97
C HIS A 26 -31.86 31.18 -9.66
N PHE A 27 -31.49 32.14 -10.52
CA PHE A 27 -30.28 32.96 -10.34
C PHE A 27 -30.53 34.32 -9.68
N ALA A 28 -31.74 34.89 -9.81
CA ALA A 28 -32.07 36.16 -9.19
C ALA A 28 -32.60 35.95 -7.77
N PRO A 29 -31.92 36.44 -6.72
CA PRO A 29 -32.46 36.40 -5.35
C PRO A 29 -33.83 37.10 -5.29
N PRO A 30 -34.80 36.64 -4.47
CA PRO A 30 -36.13 37.23 -4.39
C PRO A 30 -36.13 38.75 -4.12
N MET A 31 -35.11 39.26 -3.41
CA MET A 31 -34.92 40.70 -3.16
C MET A 31 -34.64 41.52 -4.42
N VAL A 32 -34.05 40.92 -5.46
CA VAL A 32 -33.72 41.60 -6.73
C VAL A 32 -34.97 41.80 -7.59
N TRP A 33 -36.00 40.97 -7.42
CA TRP A 33 -37.22 41.00 -8.24
C TRP A 33 -38.05 42.26 -7.97
N VAL A 34 -38.08 42.69 -6.71
CA VAL A 34 -38.77 43.92 -6.30
C VAL A 34 -38.05 45.15 -6.87
N SER A 35 -36.72 45.15 -6.89
CA SER A 35 -35.91 46.24 -7.44
C SER A 35 -35.96 46.33 -8.97
N LEU A 36 -36.07 45.20 -9.67
CA LEU A 36 -36.20 45.16 -11.14
C LEU A 36 -37.51 45.78 -11.62
N SER A 37 -38.61 45.56 -10.90
CA SER A 37 -39.94 46.12 -11.25
C SER A 37 -40.02 47.65 -11.15
N ALA A 38 -39.09 48.28 -10.43
CA ALA A 38 -39.04 49.73 -10.20
C ALA A 38 -37.97 50.43 -11.05
N MET A 39 -37.19 49.69 -11.84
CA MET A 39 -36.05 50.19 -12.60
C MET A 39 -36.49 50.56 -14.03
N ASP A 40 -36.00 51.67 -14.58
CA ASP A 40 -36.28 52.00 -15.99
C ASP A 40 -35.59 50.99 -16.92
N TYR A 41 -36.12 50.86 -18.14
CA TYR A 41 -35.64 49.86 -19.11
C TYR A 41 -34.16 50.03 -19.49
N ASP A 42 -33.66 51.26 -19.61
CA ASP A 42 -32.29 51.52 -20.02
C ASP A 42 -31.30 51.19 -18.89
N SER A 43 -31.68 51.49 -17.64
CA SER A 43 -30.93 51.10 -16.45
C SER A 43 -30.92 49.58 -16.28
N MET A 44 -32.06 48.91 -16.46
CA MET A 44 -32.16 47.45 -16.41
C MET A 44 -31.27 46.79 -17.47
N ILE A 45 -31.35 47.25 -18.73
CA ILE A 45 -30.52 46.74 -19.83
C ILE A 45 -29.03 46.96 -19.53
N SER A 46 -28.65 48.15 -19.04
CA SER A 46 -27.27 48.45 -18.67
C SER A 46 -26.74 47.53 -17.56
N HIS A 47 -27.55 47.27 -16.52
CA HIS A 47 -27.20 46.33 -15.46
C HIS A 47 -27.07 44.90 -15.97
N MET A 48 -27.97 44.44 -16.84
CA MET A 48 -27.88 43.11 -17.46
C MET A 48 -26.61 42.97 -18.31
N LEU A 49 -26.30 43.98 -19.13
CA LEU A 49 -25.11 43.99 -19.98
C LEU A 49 -23.83 43.93 -19.13
N MET A 50 -23.74 44.76 -18.08
CA MET A 50 -22.59 44.78 -17.19
C MET A 50 -22.42 43.49 -16.41
N SER A 51 -23.50 42.90 -15.90
CA SER A 51 -23.46 41.60 -15.22
C SER A 51 -23.03 40.47 -16.16
N ALA A 52 -23.51 40.46 -17.40
CA ALA A 52 -23.10 39.49 -18.41
C ALA A 52 -21.60 39.63 -18.76
N CYS A 53 -21.11 40.86 -18.94
CA CYS A 53 -19.70 41.14 -19.19
C CYS A 53 -18.82 40.73 -18.00
N ASN A 54 -19.24 41.01 -16.77
CA ASN A 54 -18.54 40.61 -15.56
C ASN A 54 -18.51 39.09 -15.38
N PHE A 55 -19.61 38.39 -15.68
CA PHE A 55 -19.61 36.94 -15.66
C PHE A 55 -18.70 36.36 -16.74
N ALA A 56 -18.77 36.89 -17.97
CA ALA A 56 -17.93 36.45 -19.08
C ALA A 56 -16.43 36.69 -18.81
N SER A 57 -16.06 37.76 -18.10
CA SER A 57 -14.66 38.03 -17.74
C SER A 57 -14.12 37.08 -16.67
N MET A 58 -14.98 36.47 -15.86
CA MET A 58 -14.60 35.46 -14.86
C MET A 58 -14.49 34.03 -15.43
N LEU A 59 -15.11 33.76 -16.59
CA LEU A 59 -15.06 32.43 -17.22
C LEU A 59 -13.63 31.93 -17.53
N PRO A 60 -12.71 32.74 -18.08
CA PRO A 60 -11.34 32.30 -18.34
C PRO A 60 -10.61 31.81 -17.08
N GLU A 61 -10.78 32.50 -15.96
CA GLU A 61 -10.17 32.13 -14.68
C GLU A 61 -10.77 30.82 -14.16
N GLY A 62 -12.10 30.69 -14.19
CA GLY A 62 -12.79 29.44 -13.82
C GLY A 62 -12.35 28.23 -14.67
N VAL A 63 -12.23 28.41 -15.98
CA VAL A 63 -11.74 27.37 -16.91
C VAL A 63 -10.28 27.01 -16.61
N SER A 64 -9.43 28.00 -16.34
CA SER A 64 -8.02 27.79 -15.97
C SER A 64 -7.91 26.96 -14.68
N HIS A 65 -8.65 27.33 -13.63
CA HIS A 65 -8.69 26.58 -12.38
C HIS A 65 -9.19 25.16 -12.58
N PHE A 66 -10.25 24.96 -13.35
CA PHE A 66 -10.77 23.62 -13.63
C PHE A 66 -9.76 22.75 -14.37
N ARG A 67 -9.08 23.29 -15.40
CA ARG A 67 -8.03 22.57 -16.13
C ARG A 67 -6.88 22.17 -15.21
N LYS A 68 -6.42 23.09 -14.37
CA LYS A 68 -5.34 22.82 -13.41
C LYS A 68 -5.72 21.68 -12.46
N ARG A 69 -6.91 21.73 -11.86
CA ARG A 69 -7.42 20.70 -10.94
C ARG A 69 -7.60 19.35 -11.62
N THR A 70 -8.08 19.35 -12.86
CA THR A 70 -8.22 18.12 -13.66
C THR A 70 -6.86 17.48 -13.92
N HIS A 71 -5.85 18.28 -14.26
CA HIS A 71 -4.50 17.80 -14.47
C HIS A 71 -3.88 17.23 -13.18
N GLU A 72 -3.99 17.95 -12.06
CA GLU A 72 -3.53 17.48 -10.74
C GLU A 72 -4.18 16.13 -10.36
N TYR A 73 -5.48 15.97 -10.64
CA TYR A 73 -6.19 14.71 -10.39
C TYR A 73 -5.68 13.57 -11.27
N GLU A 74 -5.40 13.83 -12.54
CA GLU A 74 -4.85 12.83 -13.46
C GLU A 74 -3.45 12.36 -13.03
N GLU A 75 -2.58 13.29 -12.62
CA GLU A 75 -1.26 12.97 -12.06
C GLU A 75 -1.36 12.16 -10.77
N PHE A 76 -2.27 12.54 -9.87
CA PHE A 76 -2.52 11.79 -8.65
C PHE A 76 -3.02 10.37 -8.94
N SER A 77 -3.93 10.21 -9.91
CA SER A 77 -4.41 8.90 -10.34
C SER A 77 -3.27 8.02 -10.83
N LYS A 78 -2.38 8.54 -11.70
CA LYS A 78 -1.20 7.81 -12.19
C LYS A 78 -0.26 7.42 -11.05
N LYS A 79 -0.03 8.32 -10.08
CA LYS A 79 0.81 8.04 -8.89
C LYS A 79 0.20 6.93 -8.03
N ARG A 80 -1.11 6.98 -7.79
CA ARG A 80 -1.83 5.94 -7.04
C ARG A 80 -1.71 4.58 -7.72
N ASP A 81 -1.85 4.52 -9.04
CA ASP A 81 -1.79 3.25 -9.78
C ASP A 81 -0.37 2.65 -9.74
N LYS A 82 0.67 3.49 -9.88
CA LYS A 82 2.07 3.07 -9.65
C LYS A 82 2.31 2.55 -8.24
N MET A 83 1.77 3.22 -7.23
CA MET A 83 1.88 2.80 -5.83
C MET A 83 1.20 1.45 -5.59
N LYS A 84 0.01 1.23 -6.16
CA LYS A 84 -0.70 -0.05 -6.09
C LYS A 84 0.11 -1.19 -6.73
N ALA A 85 0.74 -0.94 -7.88
CA ALA A 85 1.60 -1.92 -8.53
C ALA A 85 2.84 -2.24 -7.68
N SER A 86 3.48 -1.22 -7.09
CA SER A 86 4.63 -1.41 -6.19
C SER A 86 4.26 -2.20 -4.94
N MET A 87 3.13 -1.89 -4.31
CA MET A 87 2.64 -2.64 -3.14
C MET A 87 2.35 -4.11 -3.48
N ALA A 88 1.80 -4.40 -4.66
CA ALA A 88 1.57 -5.78 -5.09
C ALA A 88 2.89 -6.53 -5.29
N ALA A 89 3.90 -5.88 -5.86
CA ALA A 89 5.25 -6.45 -6.00
C ALA A 89 5.89 -6.74 -4.64
N PHE A 90 5.86 -5.76 -3.72
CA PHE A 90 6.37 -5.93 -2.35
C PHE A 90 5.66 -7.05 -1.61
N LYS A 91 4.35 -7.17 -1.75
CA LYS A 91 3.58 -8.26 -1.12
C LYS A 91 4.04 -9.63 -1.63
N LYS A 92 4.22 -9.78 -2.94
CA LYS A 92 4.71 -11.03 -3.56
C LYS A 92 6.13 -11.37 -3.10
N GLU A 93 7.01 -10.36 -3.02
CA GLU A 93 8.37 -10.54 -2.51
C GLU A 93 8.36 -10.98 -1.05
N ASN A 94 7.54 -10.36 -0.21
CA ASN A 94 7.43 -10.70 1.21
C ASN A 94 6.88 -12.12 1.42
N GLU A 95 5.87 -12.53 0.66
CA GLU A 95 5.36 -13.90 0.66
C GLU A 95 6.44 -14.91 0.24
N GLY A 96 7.23 -14.56 -0.80
CA GLY A 96 8.36 -15.39 -1.24
C GLY A 96 9.47 -15.50 -0.20
N SER A 97 9.75 -14.42 0.55
CA SER A 97 10.72 -14.41 1.64
C SER A 97 10.24 -15.24 2.84
N ALA A 98 8.96 -15.14 3.21
CA ALA A 98 8.39 -15.93 4.29
C ALA A 98 8.46 -17.46 4.01
N GLU A 99 8.21 -17.89 2.78
CA GLU A 99 8.32 -19.31 2.41
C GLU A 99 9.77 -19.81 2.45
N LYS A 100 10.72 -18.97 1.99
CA LYS A 100 12.16 -19.26 2.11
C LYS A 100 12.60 -19.37 3.57
N GLU A 101 12.13 -18.46 4.43
CA GLU A 101 12.42 -18.48 5.86
C GLU A 101 11.89 -19.75 6.51
N LYS A 102 10.64 -20.14 6.25
CA LYS A 102 10.06 -21.39 6.72
C LYS A 102 10.87 -22.62 6.28
N THR A 103 11.28 -22.65 5.01
CA THR A 103 12.12 -23.72 4.47
C THR A 103 13.48 -23.79 5.17
N LEU A 104 14.11 -22.65 5.41
CA LEU A 104 15.39 -22.57 6.12
C LEU A 104 15.26 -23.02 7.57
N LEU A 105 14.20 -22.61 8.27
CA LEU A 105 13.93 -23.04 9.64
C LEU A 105 13.77 -24.57 9.73
N SER A 106 13.06 -25.19 8.78
CA SER A 106 12.96 -26.65 8.71
C SER A 106 14.33 -27.30 8.52
N LYS A 107 15.15 -26.80 7.59
CA LYS A 107 16.49 -27.34 7.35
C LYS A 107 17.42 -27.19 8.56
N VAL A 108 17.32 -26.08 9.28
CA VAL A 108 18.08 -25.85 10.51
C VAL A 108 17.66 -26.83 11.60
N ALA A 109 16.35 -27.07 11.76
CA ALA A 109 15.85 -28.06 12.71
C ALA A 109 16.35 -29.48 12.38
N ASP A 110 16.27 -29.89 11.11
CA ASP A 110 16.76 -31.20 10.66
C ASP A 110 18.26 -31.37 10.89
N LEU A 111 19.05 -30.35 10.54
CA LEU A 111 20.50 -30.36 10.75
C LEU A 111 20.86 -30.39 12.24
N THR A 112 20.11 -29.67 13.07
CA THR A 112 20.31 -29.65 14.52
C THR A 112 20.04 -31.03 15.12
N SER A 113 18.92 -31.67 14.73
CA SER A 113 18.59 -33.03 15.16
C SER A 113 19.65 -34.05 14.72
N LYS A 114 20.10 -33.97 13.45
CA LYS A 114 21.15 -34.84 12.95
C LYS A 114 22.46 -34.65 13.71
N HIS A 115 22.86 -33.40 13.95
CA HIS A 115 24.06 -33.10 14.72
C HIS A 115 24.00 -33.68 16.14
N GLU A 116 22.85 -33.60 16.80
CA GLU A 116 22.66 -34.19 18.14
C GLU A 116 22.82 -35.71 18.12
N VAL A 117 22.28 -36.39 17.11
CA VAL A 117 22.44 -37.84 16.92
C VAL A 117 23.91 -38.20 16.70
N ASP A 118 24.56 -37.54 15.74
CA ASP A 118 25.97 -37.79 15.40
C ASP A 118 26.89 -37.57 16.61
N MET A 119 26.65 -36.50 17.39
CA MET A 119 27.42 -36.21 18.60
C MET A 119 27.18 -37.22 19.73
N ASN A 120 25.96 -37.72 19.88
CA ASN A 120 25.65 -38.75 20.87
C ASN A 120 26.25 -40.11 20.48
N GLU A 121 26.25 -40.46 19.19
CA GLU A 121 26.89 -41.68 18.69
C GLU A 121 28.41 -41.62 18.86
N LEU A 122 29.04 -40.50 18.50
CA LEU A 122 30.46 -40.27 18.71
C LEU A 122 30.84 -40.38 20.20
N ARG A 123 30.02 -39.81 21.10
CA ARG A 123 30.25 -39.91 22.55
C ARG A 123 30.23 -41.37 23.02
N LYS A 124 29.27 -42.17 22.55
CA LYS A 124 29.17 -43.60 22.90
C LYS A 124 30.39 -44.39 22.41
N CYS A 125 30.83 -44.16 21.18
CA CYS A 125 32.04 -44.79 20.65
C CYS A 125 33.28 -44.44 21.49
N LEU A 126 33.43 -43.16 21.84
CA LEU A 126 34.56 -42.70 22.64
C LEU A 126 34.56 -43.29 24.07
N GLU A 127 33.39 -43.45 24.68
CA GLU A 127 33.24 -44.13 25.96
C GLU A 127 33.59 -45.62 25.87
N ALA A 128 33.15 -46.30 24.80
CA ALA A 128 33.49 -47.70 24.55
C ALA A 128 35.00 -47.91 24.36
N ASP A 129 35.65 -47.08 23.53
CA ASP A 129 37.09 -47.12 23.30
C ASP A 129 37.86 -46.88 24.60
N LYS A 130 37.41 -45.94 25.43
CA LYS A 130 38.01 -45.66 26.73
C LYS A 130 37.95 -46.88 27.66
N LEU A 131 36.81 -47.58 27.70
CA LEU A 131 36.66 -48.81 28.49
C LEU A 131 37.54 -49.93 27.95
N GLN A 132 37.63 -50.07 26.63
CA GLN A 132 38.46 -51.08 25.97
C GLN A 132 39.95 -50.85 26.28
N VAL A 133 40.43 -49.60 26.18
CA VAL A 133 41.82 -49.24 26.53
C VAL A 133 42.11 -49.55 28.00
N LYS A 134 41.16 -49.29 28.91
CA LYS A 134 41.31 -49.62 30.33
C LYS A 134 41.43 -51.13 30.54
N ALA A 135 40.58 -51.92 29.90
CA ALA A 135 40.63 -53.38 29.98
C ALA A 135 41.96 -53.94 29.44
N TYR A 136 42.45 -53.43 28.30
CA TYR A 136 43.75 -53.84 27.77
C TYR A 136 44.90 -53.48 28.71
N ARG A 137 44.85 -52.30 29.34
CA ARG A 137 45.87 -51.90 30.32
C ARG A 137 45.89 -52.85 31.52
N GLU A 138 44.72 -53.20 32.05
CA GLU A 138 44.60 -54.13 33.18
C GLU A 138 45.11 -55.54 32.78
N ALA A 139 44.77 -56.02 31.59
CA ALA A 139 45.27 -57.30 31.08
C ALA A 139 46.80 -57.33 30.93
N LEU A 140 47.40 -56.25 30.41
CA LEU A 140 48.85 -56.11 30.28
C LEU A 140 49.54 -56.07 31.65
N ASP A 141 48.95 -55.39 32.64
CA ASP A 141 49.49 -55.36 34.00
C ASP A 141 49.46 -56.75 34.66
N VAL A 142 48.38 -57.53 34.45
CA VAL A 142 48.29 -58.92 34.93
C VAL A 142 49.37 -59.79 34.26
N GLN A 143 49.52 -59.71 32.94
CA GLN A 143 50.56 -60.46 32.23
C GLN A 143 51.97 -60.08 32.70
N ARG A 144 52.21 -58.79 32.93
CA ARG A 144 53.49 -58.29 33.43
C ARG A 144 53.81 -58.85 34.82
N LYS A 145 52.83 -58.88 35.73
CA LYS A 145 53.00 -59.45 37.07
C LYS A 145 53.31 -60.95 37.01
N ALA A 146 52.53 -61.71 36.24
CA ALA A 146 52.76 -63.15 36.06
C ALA A 146 54.17 -63.45 35.51
N PHE A 147 54.64 -62.67 34.53
CA PHE A 147 55.98 -62.83 33.97
C PHE A 147 57.10 -62.51 34.98
N LEU A 148 56.90 -61.52 35.87
CA LEU A 148 57.87 -61.21 36.91
C LEU A 148 57.94 -62.32 37.97
N GLU A 149 56.79 -62.87 38.36
CA GLU A 149 56.71 -64.01 39.30
C GLU A 149 57.40 -65.26 38.73
N GLU A 150 57.23 -65.58 37.44
CA GLU A 150 57.93 -66.70 36.78
C GLU A 150 59.46 -66.52 36.71
N LYS A 151 59.97 -65.28 36.80
CA LYS A 151 61.41 -64.99 36.73
C LYS A 151 62.11 -64.96 38.09
N GLU A 152 61.38 -64.79 39.18
CA GLU A 152 61.92 -64.74 40.55
C GLU A 152 61.81 -66.08 41.31
N GLY A 153 61.07 -67.06 40.78
CA GLY A 153 61.03 -68.46 41.26
C GLY A 153 62.03 -69.38 40.56
#